data_AF-A0AAW7VYV5-F1
#
_entry.id   AF-A0AAW7VYV5-F1
#
_cell.length_a   1.000
_cell.length_b   1.000
_cell.length_c   1.000
_cell.angle_alpha   90.00
_cell.angle_beta   90.00
_cell.angle_gamma   90.00
#
_symmetry.space_group_name_H-M   'P 1'
#
loop_
_entity.id
_entity.type
_entity.pdbx_description
1 polymer ?
#
loop_
_entity_poly.entity_id
_entity_poly.type
_entity_poly.pdbx_seq_one_letter_code
_entity_poly.pdbx_strand_id
1 'polypeptide(L)' 'MSANVPYAMPKLDGNRVALRGRISPDQHRRAHEDAASHGLSLSDYLGALIDREHGLPNKLDKNDNPAQQEFAYRTA' A
#
# COMPACT_ATOMS: atom_id res chain seq x y z
N MET A 1 4.17 -21.61 -23.43
CA MET A 1 4.75 -20.29 -23.72
C MET A 1 3.68 -19.25 -23.45
N SER A 2 3.84 -18.42 -22.41
CA SER A 2 2.87 -17.37 -22.11
C SER A 2 3.01 -16.27 -23.15
N ALA A 3 1.94 -15.99 -23.90
CA ALA A 3 1.91 -14.88 -24.85
C ALA A 3 2.22 -13.58 -24.09
N ASN A 4 3.18 -12.80 -24.58
CA ASN A 4 3.46 -11.47 -24.06
C ASN A 4 2.32 -10.55 -24.51
N VAL A 5 1.21 -10.58 -23.78
CA VAL A 5 0.06 -9.71 -24.04
C VAL A 5 0.48 -8.29 -23.63
N PRO A 6 0.49 -7.31 -24.55
CA PRO A 6 0.82 -5.93 -24.20
C PRO A 6 -0.15 -5.44 -23.13
N TYR A 7 0.36 -4.62 -22.22
CA TYR A 7 -0.46 -4.06 -21.14
C TYR A 7 -1.66 -3.30 -21.71
N ALA A 8 -2.86 -3.71 -21.29
CA ALA A 8 -4.10 -2.99 -21.54
C ALA A 8 -4.68 -2.61 -20.18
N MET A 9 -4.86 -1.31 -19.95
CA MET A 9 -5.40 -0.80 -18.69
C MET A 9 -6.80 -1.41 -18.46
N PRO A 10 -7.04 -2.12 -17.35
CA PRO A 10 -8.36 -2.64 -17.06
C PRO A 10 -9.37 -1.52 -16.82
N LYS A 11 -10.66 -1.87 -16.81
CA LYS A 11 -11.72 -0.92 -16.47
C LYS A 11 -11.47 -0.32 -15.08
N LEU A 12 -11.55 1.00 -15.01
CA LEU A 12 -11.45 1.72 -13.75
C LEU A 12 -12.73 1.54 -12.92
N ASP A 13 -12.53 1.44 -11.62
CA ASP A 13 -13.54 1.67 -10.58
C ASP A 13 -13.21 3.00 -9.90
N GLY A 14 -13.91 4.06 -10.31
CA GLY A 14 -13.49 5.44 -10.06
C GLY A 14 -12.14 5.73 -10.72
N ASN A 15 -11.11 5.98 -9.89
CA ASN A 15 -9.73 6.24 -10.34
C ASN A 15 -8.78 5.06 -10.06
N ARG A 16 -9.30 3.86 -9.77
CA ARG A 16 -8.51 2.69 -9.37
C ARG A 16 -8.77 1.50 -10.28
N VAL A 17 -7.79 0.61 -10.38
CA VAL A 17 -7.92 -0.69 -11.05
C VAL A 17 -8.00 -1.79 -10.00
N ALA A 18 -8.88 -2.77 -10.19
CA ALA A 18 -8.98 -3.93 -9.31
C ALA A 18 -7.73 -4.81 -9.42
N LEU A 19 -6.99 -4.97 -8.33
CA LEU A 19 -5.87 -5.91 -8.23
C LEU A 19 -6.41 -7.30 -7.86
N ARG A 20 -6.25 -8.27 -8.75
CA ARG A 20 -6.69 -9.66 -8.53
C ARG A 20 -5.49 -10.59 -8.53
N GLY A 21 -5.30 -11.33 -7.44
CA GLY A 21 -4.22 -12.29 -7.32
C GLY A 21 -4.50 -13.28 -6.19
N ARG A 22 -3.86 -14.45 -6.25
CA ARG A 22 -3.80 -15.38 -5.13
C ARG A 22 -2.41 -15.28 -4.53
N ILE A 23 -2.36 -15.21 -3.21
CA ILE A 23 -1.12 -15.21 -2.44
C ILE A 23 -1.21 -16.28 -1.36
N SER A 24 -0.07 -16.64 -0.75
CA SER A 24 -0.07 -17.59 0.36
C SER A 24 -0.81 -17.02 1.58
N PRO A 25 -1.44 -17.86 2.44
CA PRO A 25 -2.11 -17.41 3.65
C PRO A 25 -1.19 -16.60 4.58
N ASP A 26 0.08 -17.00 4.69
CA ASP A 26 1.06 -16.30 5.53
C ASP A 26 1.41 -14.90 4.99
N GLN A 27 1.52 -14.75 3.66
CA GLN A 27 1.71 -13.43 3.05
C GLN A 27 0.48 -12.54 3.25
N HIS A 28 -0.71 -13.11 3.11
CA HIS A 28 -1.95 -12.38 3.37
C HIS A 28 -2.01 -11.86 4.81
N ARG A 29 -1.69 -12.73 5.80
CA ARG A 29 -1.67 -12.35 7.21
C ARG A 29 -0.68 -11.21 7.49
N ARG A 30 0.57 -11.34 7.05
CA ARG A 30 1.58 -10.29 7.23
C ARG A 30 1.16 -8.97 6.59
N ALA A 31 0.68 -9.00 5.34
CA ALA A 31 0.23 -7.79 4.66
C ALA A 31 -0.96 -7.12 5.38
N HIS A 32 -1.85 -7.91 5.97
CA HIS A 32 -2.98 -7.39 6.74
C HIS A 32 -2.53 -6.78 8.07
N GLU A 33 -1.63 -7.43 8.80
CA GLU A 33 -1.07 -6.93 10.06
C GLU A 33 -0.28 -5.62 9.83
N ASP A 34 0.58 -5.59 8.80
CA ASP A 34 1.38 -4.41 8.46
C ASP A 34 0.51 -3.26 7.94
N ALA A 35 -0.50 -3.53 7.11
CA ALA A 35 -1.43 -2.48 6.68
C ALA A 35 -2.10 -1.81 7.89
N ALA A 36 -2.53 -2.59 8.87
CA ALA A 36 -3.12 -2.09 10.10
C ALA A 36 -2.13 -1.26 10.94
N SER A 37 -0.86 -1.70 11.07
CA SER A 37 0.16 -0.94 11.82
C SER A 37 0.49 0.42 11.18
N HIS A 38 0.26 0.56 9.87
CA HIS A 38 0.42 1.81 9.12
C HIS A 38 -0.89 2.62 9.00
N GLY A 39 -2.01 2.15 9.58
CA GLY A 39 -3.30 2.82 9.44
C GLY A 39 -3.83 2.85 8.00
N LEU A 40 -3.42 1.88 7.17
CA LEU A 40 -3.77 1.78 5.76
C LEU A 40 -4.76 0.65 5.51
N SER A 41 -5.56 0.78 4.46
CA SER A 41 -6.26 -0.37 3.89
C SER A 41 -5.25 -1.33 3.25
N LEU A 42 -5.58 -2.63 3.16
CA LEU A 42 -4.73 -3.61 2.50
C LEU A 42 -4.38 -3.21 1.06
N SER A 43 -5.34 -2.66 0.32
CA SER A 43 -5.13 -2.18 -1.05
C SER A 43 -4.19 -0.97 -1.12
N ASP A 44 -4.28 -0.03 -0.18
CA ASP A 44 -3.38 1.12 -0.12
C ASP A 44 -1.96 0.71 0.32
N TYR A 45 -1.85 -0.24 1.24
CA TYR A 45 -0.56 -0.79 1.67
C TYR A 45 0.15 -1.50 0.51
N LEU A 46 -0.55 -2.35 -0.26
CA LEU A 46 0.01 -3.00 -1.43
C LEU A 46 0.43 -2.00 -2.52
N GLY A 47 -0.39 -0.98 -2.79
CA GLY A 47 -0.03 0.10 -3.71
C GLY A 47 1.24 0.82 -3.27
N ALA A 48 1.36 1.13 -1.98
CA ALA A 48 2.54 1.79 -1.45
C ALA A 48 3.82 0.92 -1.50
N LEU A 49 3.70 -0.42 -1.35
CA LEU A 49 4.82 -1.33 -1.57
C LEU A 49 5.29 -1.34 -3.03
N ILE A 50 4.37 -1.29 -3.99
CA ILE A 50 4.71 -1.20 -5.43
C ILE A 50 5.46 0.10 -5.70
N ASP A 51 4.93 1.23 -5.24
CA ASP A 51 5.57 2.54 -5.42
C ASP A 51 6.96 2.55 -4.77
N ARG A 52 7.10 1.99 -3.56
CA ARG A 52 8.38 1.88 -2.85
C ARG A 52 9.42 1.09 -3.62
N GLU A 53 9.04 -0.03 -4.23
CA GLU A 53 9.96 -0.85 -5.06
C GLU A 53 10.49 -0.06 -6.26
N HIS A 54 9.69 0.85 -6.79
CA HIS A 54 10.08 1.74 -7.88
C HIS A 54 10.76 3.04 -7.42
N GLY A 55 11.03 3.19 -6.11
CA GLY A 55 11.60 4.42 -5.55
C GLY A 55 10.67 5.63 -5.68
N LEU A 56 9.36 5.41 -5.84
CA LEU A 56 8.37 6.46 -5.94
C LEU A 56 7.88 6.86 -4.54
N PRO A 57 7.49 8.14 -4.35
CA PRO A 57 6.91 8.60 -3.09
C PRO A 57 5.66 7.80 -2.74
N ASN A 58 5.57 7.29 -1.52
CA ASN A 58 4.47 6.43 -1.12
C ASN A 58 3.97 6.72 0.31
N LYS A 59 2.89 6.04 0.71
CA LYS A 59 2.22 6.26 2.01
C LYS A 59 2.97 5.65 3.20
N LEU A 60 3.88 4.70 2.98
CA LEU A 60 4.67 4.06 4.06
C LEU A 60 5.79 4.98 4.55
N ASP A 61 6.28 5.86 3.68
CA ASP A 61 7.35 6.82 4.01
C ASP A 61 6.85 7.92 4.98
N LYS A 62 5.53 8.12 5.09
CA LYS A 62 4.90 9.07 6.02
C LYS A 62 4.74 8.49 7.42
N ASN A 63 5.83 8.02 8.00
CA ASN A 63 5.90 7.61 9.41
C ASN A 63 6.93 8.45 10.17
N ASP A 64 6.82 9.77 10.08
CA ASP A 64 7.19 10.63 11.20
C ASP A 64 6.07 10.54 12.26
N ASN A 65 6.05 9.41 12.95
CA ASN A 65 5.57 9.20 14.31
C ASN A 65 4.34 10.05 14.75
N PRO A 66 3.09 9.53 14.69
CA PRO A 66 1.93 10.24 15.26
C PRO A 66 2.06 10.48 16.78
N ALA A 67 2.89 9.69 17.48
CA ALA A 67 3.26 9.93 18.87
C ALA A 67 4.02 11.25 19.06
N GLN A 68 4.78 11.74 18.07
CA GLN A 68 5.50 13.02 18.18
C GLN A 68 4.62 14.24 17.85
N GLN A 69 3.56 14.06 17.06
CA GLN A 69 2.63 15.13 16.74
C GLN A 69 1.79 15.54 17.97
N GLU A 70 1.43 14.61 18.86
CA GLU A 70 0.66 14.94 20.08
C GLU A 70 1.50 15.65 21.16
N PHE A 71 2.82 15.38 21.25
CA PHE A 71 3.70 16.12 22.17
C PHE A 71 4.03 17.54 21.68
N ALA A 72 4.06 17.77 20.37
CA ALA A 72 4.33 19.10 19.81
C ALA A 72 3.20 20.11 20.12
N TYR A 73 1.94 19.65 20.18
CA TYR A 73 0.79 20.52 20.48
C TYR A 73 0.52 20.75 21.97
N ARG A 74 1.08 19.92 22.87
CA ARG A 74 0.92 20.07 24.33
C ARG A 74 1.96 20.97 24.99
N THR A 75 3.00 21.36 24.27
CA THR A 75 4.15 22.11 24.80
C THR A 75 4.36 23.47 24.13
N ALA A 76 3.43 23.89 23.26
CA ALA A 76 3.42 25.19 22.58
C ALA A 76 2.34 26.12 23.15
#